data_AF-A0A1H3CNG2-F1
#
_entry.id   AF-A0A1H3CNG2-F1
#
_cell.length_a   1.000
_cell.length_b   1.000
_cell.length_c   1.000
_cell.angle_alpha   90.00
_cell.angle_beta   90.00
_cell.angle_gamma   90.00
#
_symmetry.space_group_name_H-M   'P 1'
#
loop_
_entity.id
_entity.type
_entity.pdbx_description
1 polymer ?
#
loop_
_entity_poly.entity_id
_entity_poly.type
_entity_poly.pdbx_seq_one_letter_code
_entity_poly.pdbx_strand_id
1 'polypeptide(L)'
;MEVPWASVADANSTVAHPLMQWGSVTGSMEYFENDDQEPLWHGAPARGHLPVPVAARLIEVLAPHTTTPDVCWFGVRQGGAVIADHPTLTLGDREFWLINGSIELATVNFAAEPFEQSANLWWPADRAWLVATDIDLVSSYVGGTAACIAELLARPDLEAFPAEPKQRVTWDADQVNPPPADAPD
;
A
#
# COMPACT_ATOMS: atom_id res chain seq x y z
N MET A 1 0.09 4.52 -16.54
CA MET A 1 -0.75 5.60 -15.97
C MET A 1 -1.42 5.00 -14.76
N GLU A 2 -1.37 5.65 -13.60
CA GLU A 2 -2.04 5.14 -12.40
C GLU A 2 -3.56 5.33 -12.57
N VAL A 3 -4.34 4.29 -12.29
CA VAL A 3 -5.80 4.32 -12.39
C VAL A 3 -6.37 4.23 -10.97
N PRO A 4 -7.10 5.25 -10.48
CA PRO A 4 -7.75 5.18 -9.17
C PRO A 4 -8.76 4.04 -9.13
N TRP A 5 -8.88 3.37 -7.99
CA TRP A 5 -9.85 2.31 -7.75
C TRP A 5 -11.28 2.81 -7.93
N ALA A 6 -11.58 4.08 -7.64
CA ALA A 6 -12.89 4.67 -7.91
C ALA A 6 -13.23 4.68 -9.40
N SER A 7 -12.26 4.92 -10.28
CA SER A 7 -12.47 4.80 -11.73
C SER A 7 -12.73 3.35 -12.16
N VAL A 8 -12.08 2.40 -11.48
CA VAL A 8 -12.33 0.96 -11.68
C VAL A 8 -13.72 0.58 -11.18
N ALA A 9 -14.14 1.10 -10.03
CA ALA A 9 -15.45 0.85 -9.46
C ALA A 9 -16.57 1.38 -10.38
N ASP A 10 -16.44 2.63 -10.83
CA ASP A 10 -17.38 3.25 -11.77
C ASP A 10 -17.52 2.43 -13.06
N ALA A 11 -16.40 1.92 -13.60
CA ALA A 11 -16.40 1.11 -14.81
C ALA A 11 -17.05 -0.27 -14.62
N ASN A 12 -16.98 -0.85 -13.41
CA ASN A 12 -17.55 -2.15 -13.08
C ASN A 12 -18.94 -2.05 -12.42
N SER A 13 -19.53 -0.86 -12.37
CA SER A 13 -20.81 -0.61 -11.67
C SER A 13 -20.79 -1.05 -10.19
N THR A 14 -19.61 -0.96 -9.57
CA THR A 14 -19.40 -1.14 -8.13
C THR A 14 -19.19 0.23 -7.48
N VAL A 15 -19.09 0.26 -6.16
CA VAL A 15 -18.99 1.50 -5.38
C VAL A 15 -17.59 1.60 -4.78
N ALA A 16 -16.97 2.77 -4.87
CA ALA A 16 -15.75 3.08 -4.12
C ALA A 16 -16.09 3.44 -2.68
N HIS A 17 -15.47 2.77 -1.71
CA HIS A 17 -15.66 3.03 -0.29
C HIS A 17 -14.47 2.51 0.52
N PRO A 18 -14.32 2.88 1.82
CA PRO A 18 -13.12 2.55 2.61
C PRO A 18 -12.81 1.06 2.78
N LEU A 19 -13.81 0.20 2.60
CA LEU A 19 -13.69 -1.26 2.78
C LEU A 19 -13.63 -2.03 1.46
N MET A 20 -13.60 -1.33 0.32
CA MET A 20 -13.66 -1.96 -0.98
C MET A 20 -12.49 -2.93 -1.15
N GLN A 21 -12.76 -4.13 -1.68
CA GLN A 21 -11.73 -5.12 -1.96
C GLN A 21 -11.57 -5.24 -3.47
N TRP A 22 -10.32 -5.33 -3.94
CA TRP A 22 -10.01 -5.31 -5.38
C TRP A 22 -10.82 -6.35 -6.17
N GLY A 23 -10.90 -7.58 -5.65
CA GLY A 23 -11.70 -8.66 -6.25
C GLY A 23 -13.20 -8.35 -6.30
N SER A 24 -13.78 -7.73 -5.28
CA SER A 24 -15.19 -7.32 -5.28
C SER A 24 -15.46 -6.14 -6.22
N VAL A 25 -14.52 -5.20 -6.32
CA VAL A 25 -14.61 -4.04 -7.22
C VAL A 25 -14.55 -4.46 -8.69
N THR A 26 -13.70 -5.44 -9.02
CA THR A 26 -13.48 -5.94 -10.38
C THR A 26 -14.36 -7.14 -10.74
N GLY A 27 -14.94 -7.82 -9.74
CA GLY A 27 -15.83 -8.97 -9.89
C GLY A 27 -15.13 -10.33 -10.05
N SER A 28 -13.79 -10.39 -9.98
CA SER A 28 -13.01 -11.63 -10.09
C SER A 28 -11.73 -11.59 -9.23
N MET A 29 -11.37 -12.73 -8.64
CA MET A 29 -10.08 -12.90 -7.94
C MET A 29 -8.91 -13.04 -8.91
N GLU A 30 -9.14 -13.44 -10.17
CA GLU A 30 -8.09 -13.50 -11.21
C GLU A 30 -7.40 -12.15 -11.44
N TYR A 31 -8.12 -11.04 -11.19
CA TYR A 31 -7.58 -9.69 -11.25
C TYR A 31 -6.61 -9.33 -10.10
N PHE A 32 -6.35 -10.22 -9.14
CA PHE A 32 -5.25 -10.03 -8.18
C PHE A 32 -3.90 -10.51 -8.70
N GLU A 33 -3.88 -11.42 -9.68
CA GLU A 33 -2.67 -12.17 -10.00
C GLU A 33 -2.08 -11.78 -11.35
N ASN A 34 -2.86 -11.77 -12.43
CA ASN A 34 -2.27 -11.66 -13.78
C ASN A 34 -3.20 -11.07 -14.86
N ASP A 35 -4.42 -10.67 -14.54
CA ASP A 35 -5.40 -10.29 -15.57
C ASP A 35 -5.58 -8.77 -15.67
N ASP A 36 -5.87 -8.30 -16.88
CA ASP A 36 -6.06 -6.88 -17.24
C ASP A 36 -7.55 -6.59 -17.46
N GLN A 37 -7.98 -5.35 -17.24
CA GLN A 37 -9.29 -4.88 -17.71
C GLN A 37 -9.11 -3.88 -18.84
N GLU A 38 -8.85 -4.36 -20.05
CA GLU A 38 -8.72 -3.49 -21.21
C GLU A 38 -10.04 -2.76 -21.56
N PRO A 39 -9.99 -1.48 -21.97
CA PRO A 39 -8.83 -0.60 -22.10
C PRO A 39 -8.54 0.24 -20.83
N LEU A 40 -9.18 -0.09 -19.69
CA LEU A 40 -9.19 0.74 -18.49
C LEU A 40 -7.86 0.74 -17.76
N TRP A 41 -7.29 -0.44 -17.51
CA TRP A 41 -6.01 -0.60 -16.84
C TRP A 41 -5.28 -1.85 -17.32
N HIS A 42 -3.95 -1.79 -17.22
CA HIS A 42 -3.02 -2.87 -17.57
C HIS A 42 -2.10 -3.10 -16.38
N GLY A 43 -2.08 -4.32 -15.86
CA GLY A 43 -1.41 -4.71 -14.62
C GLY A 43 -2.26 -4.41 -13.39
N ALA A 44 -2.69 -5.47 -12.72
CA ALA A 44 -3.31 -5.39 -11.40
C ALA A 44 -2.40 -4.68 -10.37
N PRO A 45 -2.97 -4.06 -9.31
CA PRO A 45 -2.17 -3.51 -8.23
C PRO A 45 -1.35 -4.63 -7.58
N ALA A 46 -0.03 -4.43 -7.52
CA ALA A 46 0.90 -5.44 -7.03
C ALA A 46 0.83 -5.59 -5.50
N ARG A 47 0.79 -6.84 -5.02
CA ARG A 47 0.79 -7.14 -3.59
C ARG A 47 2.10 -6.71 -2.93
N GLY A 48 2.00 -6.08 -1.76
CA GLY A 48 3.16 -5.63 -0.99
C GLY A 48 3.97 -4.53 -1.65
N HIS A 49 3.45 -3.90 -2.71
CA HIS A 49 4.18 -2.90 -3.50
C HIS A 49 3.39 -1.60 -3.59
N LEU A 50 4.02 -0.51 -3.19
CA LEU A 50 3.51 0.85 -3.32
C LEU A 50 4.16 1.52 -4.55
N PRO A 51 3.40 1.93 -5.58
CA PRO A 51 3.96 2.57 -6.75
C PRO A 51 4.74 3.84 -6.40
N VAL A 52 5.88 4.04 -7.09
CA VAL A 52 6.80 5.18 -6.87
C VAL A 52 6.08 6.54 -6.91
N PRO A 53 5.17 6.84 -7.86
CA PRO A 53 4.50 8.14 -7.87
C PRO A 53 3.55 8.34 -6.67
N VAL A 54 2.87 7.29 -6.19
CA VAL A 54 2.10 7.36 -4.93
C VAL A 54 3.01 7.58 -3.73
N ALA A 55 4.14 6.86 -3.64
CA ALA A 55 5.12 7.05 -2.57
C ALA A 55 5.64 8.50 -2.53
N ALA A 56 5.96 9.10 -3.68
CA ALA A 56 6.39 10.49 -3.76
C ALA A 56 5.32 11.47 -3.23
N ARG A 57 4.05 11.27 -3.59
CA ARG A 57 2.94 12.09 -3.06
C ARG A 57 2.73 11.90 -1.56
N LEU A 58 2.95 10.69 -1.03
CA LEU A 58 2.94 10.45 0.41
C LEU A 58 4.10 11.17 1.11
N ILE A 59 5.30 11.21 0.53
CA ILE A 59 6.43 11.97 1.10
C ILE A 59 6.07 13.44 1.27
N GLU A 60 5.44 14.06 0.27
CA GLU A 60 5.01 15.46 0.33
C GLU A 60 4.12 15.76 1.56
N VAL A 61 3.26 14.81 1.92
CA VAL A 61 2.36 14.92 3.09
C VAL A 61 3.06 14.53 4.38
N LEU A 62 3.89 13.50 4.38
CA LEU A 62 4.42 12.90 5.61
C LEU A 62 5.68 13.62 6.13
N ALA A 63 6.50 14.19 5.25
CA ALA A 63 7.73 14.87 5.64
C ALA A 63 7.50 16.08 6.57
N PRO A 64 6.49 16.95 6.35
CA PRO A 64 6.19 18.06 7.27
C PRO A 64 5.69 17.61 8.65
N HIS A 65 5.21 16.37 8.78
CA HIS A 65 4.64 15.83 10.01
C HIS A 65 5.63 15.00 10.85
N THR A 66 6.93 15.10 10.57
CA THR A 66 7.98 14.50 11.38
C THR A 66 9.10 15.50 11.65
N THR A 67 9.77 15.33 12.78
CA THR A 67 10.99 16.07 13.15
C THR A 67 12.26 15.35 12.68
N THR A 68 12.15 14.12 12.17
CA THR A 68 13.27 13.28 11.74
C THR A 68 13.10 12.74 10.31
N PRO A 69 12.88 13.59 9.29
CA PRO A 69 12.68 13.12 7.90
C PRO A 69 13.93 12.44 7.32
N ASP A 70 15.13 12.82 7.80
CA ASP A 70 16.40 12.22 7.37
C ASP A 70 16.72 10.88 8.05
N VAL A 71 15.92 10.47 9.03
CA VAL A 71 16.12 9.22 9.79
C VAL A 71 14.80 8.45 9.84
N CYS A 72 14.49 7.77 8.74
CA CYS A 72 13.40 6.83 8.61
C CYS A 72 13.92 5.39 8.62
N TRP A 73 13.06 4.48 9.04
CA TRP A 73 13.25 3.04 8.98
C TRP A 73 12.34 2.46 7.92
N PHE A 74 12.84 1.48 7.18
CA PHE A 74 12.15 0.78 6.11
C PHE A 74 12.25 -0.72 6.36
N GLY A 75 11.11 -1.36 6.55
CA GLY A 75 10.96 -2.80 6.64
C GLY A 75 10.67 -3.40 5.26
N VAL A 76 11.54 -4.27 4.79
CA VAL A 76 11.40 -4.97 3.51
C VAL A 76 11.37 -6.47 3.79
N ARG A 77 10.36 -7.18 3.27
CA ARG A 77 10.33 -8.65 3.39
C ARG A 77 11.39 -9.25 2.48
N GLN A 78 12.08 -10.27 2.99
CA GLN A 78 13.18 -10.93 2.30
C GLN A 78 12.79 -11.41 0.88
N GLY A 79 13.48 -10.88 -0.14
CA GLY A 79 13.32 -11.29 -1.54
C GLY A 79 13.86 -10.28 -2.54
N GLY A 80 15.08 -10.50 -3.05
CA GLY A 80 15.59 -9.82 -4.25
C GLY A 80 17.10 -9.67 -4.32
N ALA A 81 17.73 -9.14 -3.27
CA ALA A 81 19.19 -9.09 -3.14
C ALA A 81 19.55 -9.45 -1.70
N VAL A 82 20.55 -10.31 -1.53
CA VAL A 82 21.05 -10.75 -0.24
C VAL A 82 21.58 -9.53 0.52
N ILE A 83 20.77 -8.94 1.38
CA ILE A 83 21.24 -8.08 2.46
C ILE A 83 21.50 -9.01 3.65
N ALA A 84 22.58 -9.78 3.58
CA ALA A 84 23.07 -10.51 4.74
C ALA A 84 23.54 -9.50 5.82
N ASP A 85 23.37 -9.83 7.09
CA ASP A 85 23.82 -9.06 8.28
C ASP A 85 23.10 -7.73 8.59
N HIS A 86 21.83 -7.57 8.21
CA HIS A 86 21.01 -6.43 8.65
C HIS A 86 20.11 -6.75 9.86
N PRO A 87 19.84 -5.75 10.73
CA PRO A 87 18.86 -5.92 11.80
C PRO A 87 17.49 -6.25 11.22
N THR A 88 16.76 -7.13 11.89
CA THR A 88 15.40 -7.51 11.49
C THR A 88 14.35 -7.04 12.50
N LEU A 89 13.13 -6.85 12.01
CA LEU A 89 11.93 -6.61 12.82
C LEU A 89 10.96 -7.77 12.59
N THR A 90 10.56 -8.42 13.68
CA THR A 90 9.51 -9.44 13.64
C THR A 90 8.17 -8.83 14.03
N LEU A 91 7.16 -8.97 13.17
CA LEU A 91 5.76 -8.61 13.45
C LEU A 91 4.88 -9.84 13.17
N GLY A 92 4.32 -10.41 14.24
CA GLY A 92 3.57 -11.66 14.13
C GLY A 92 4.46 -12.81 13.67
N ASP A 93 4.08 -13.45 12.56
CA ASP A 93 4.84 -14.51 11.88
C ASP A 93 5.74 -14.00 10.76
N ARG A 94 5.80 -12.67 10.56
CA ARG A 94 6.60 -12.03 9.51
C ARG A 94 7.89 -11.45 10.04
N GLU A 95 8.96 -11.60 9.26
CA GLU A 95 10.25 -10.95 9.49
C GLU A 95 10.56 -9.98 8.34
N PHE A 96 10.99 -8.77 8.71
CA PHE A 96 11.39 -7.71 7.78
C PHE A 96 12.83 -7.32 8.03
N TRP A 97 13.62 -7.18 6.96
CA TRP A 97 14.92 -6.53 7.03
C TRP A 97 14.75 -5.03 7.21
N LEU A 98 15.53 -4.45 8.12
CA LEU A 98 15.52 -3.03 8.38
C LEU A 98 16.65 -2.32 7.64
N ILE A 99 16.24 -1.30 6.90
CA ILE A 99 17.11 -0.33 6.24
C ILE A 99 16.78 1.03 6.88
N ASN A 100 17.79 1.87 7.06
CA ASN A 100 17.58 3.25 7.50
C ASN A 100 18.08 4.24 6.44
N GLY A 101 17.51 5.43 6.45
CA GLY A 101 17.91 6.53 5.59
C GLY A 101 16.87 7.64 5.59
N SER A 102 17.00 8.61 4.68
CA SER A 102 15.99 9.65 4.55
C SER A 102 14.66 9.09 4.03
N ILE A 103 13.60 9.87 4.23
CA ILE A 103 12.25 9.57 3.75
C ILE A 103 12.19 9.27 2.24
N GLU A 104 13.14 9.82 1.47
CA GLU A 104 13.28 9.62 0.02
C GLU A 104 13.48 8.15 -0.38
N LEU A 105 14.03 7.31 0.50
CA LEU A 105 14.18 5.87 0.23
C LEU A 105 12.85 5.15 -0.02
N ALA A 106 11.71 5.75 0.31
CA ALA A 106 10.40 5.19 0.00
C ALA A 106 10.11 5.06 -1.51
N THR A 107 10.82 5.82 -2.34
CA THR A 107 10.69 5.81 -3.81
C THR A 107 11.69 4.88 -4.49
N VAL A 108 12.49 4.15 -3.71
CA VAL A 108 13.54 3.27 -4.23
C VAL A 108 13.04 1.83 -4.36
N ASN A 109 13.50 1.14 -5.41
CA ASN A 109 13.32 -0.29 -5.56
C ASN A 109 14.29 -1.06 -4.63
N PHE A 110 13.75 -1.88 -3.74
CA PHE A 110 14.51 -2.72 -2.82
C PHE A 110 14.74 -4.15 -3.33
N ALA A 111 14.20 -4.51 -4.50
CA ALA A 111 14.48 -5.78 -5.16
C ALA A 111 15.57 -5.64 -6.23
N ALA A 112 16.15 -6.78 -6.61
CA ALA A 112 17.02 -6.82 -7.78
C ALA A 112 16.18 -6.80 -9.06
N GLU A 113 16.62 -6.01 -10.03
CA GLU A 113 16.04 -6.01 -11.38
C GLU A 113 15.99 -7.44 -11.96
N PRO A 114 14.92 -7.81 -12.68
CA PRO A 114 13.83 -6.96 -13.17
C PRO A 114 12.63 -6.84 -12.23
N PHE A 115 12.76 -7.22 -10.95
CA PHE A 115 11.65 -7.20 -10.00
C PHE A 115 11.55 -5.83 -9.32
N GLU A 116 10.33 -5.42 -8.97
CA GLU A 116 10.06 -4.18 -8.25
C GLU A 116 9.50 -4.48 -6.85
N GLN A 117 10.12 -3.93 -5.82
CA GLN A 117 9.68 -4.07 -4.43
C GLN A 117 9.86 -2.75 -3.68
N SER A 118 8.76 -2.14 -3.24
CA SER A 118 8.82 -1.03 -2.29
C SER A 118 9.11 -1.55 -0.88
N ALA A 119 9.37 -0.64 0.07
CA ALA A 119 9.28 -1.01 1.47
C ALA A 119 7.85 -1.46 1.82
N ASN A 120 7.72 -2.49 2.66
CA ASN A 120 6.44 -2.96 3.17
C ASN A 120 6.00 -2.16 4.39
N LEU A 121 6.96 -1.63 5.16
CA LEU A 121 6.73 -0.80 6.32
C LEU A 121 7.71 0.37 6.29
N TRP A 122 7.29 1.57 6.68
CA TRP A 122 8.22 2.67 6.88
C TRP A 122 7.70 3.73 7.84
N TRP A 123 8.60 4.26 8.67
CA TRP A 123 8.29 5.22 9.73
C TRP A 123 9.53 6.06 10.09
N PRO A 124 9.36 7.31 10.56
CA PRO A 124 10.45 8.14 11.03
C PRO A 124 10.92 7.72 12.43
N ALA A 125 12.15 8.08 12.81
CA ALA A 125 12.72 7.75 14.12
C ALA A 125 11.91 8.29 15.30
N ASP A 126 11.24 9.44 15.14
CA ASP A 126 10.31 10.01 16.13
C ASP A 126 8.94 9.33 16.17
N ARG A 127 8.67 8.36 15.27
CA ARG A 127 7.44 7.57 15.18
C ARG A 127 6.18 8.42 15.01
N ALA A 128 6.28 9.59 14.38
CA ALA A 128 5.15 10.49 14.17
C ALA A 128 4.06 9.89 13.25
N TRP A 129 4.45 8.96 12.37
CA TRP A 129 3.56 8.23 11.46
C TRP A 129 4.14 6.86 11.11
N LEU A 130 3.35 6.01 10.47
CA LEU A 130 3.74 4.71 9.92
C LEU A 130 2.96 4.49 8.62
N VAL A 131 3.64 4.03 7.58
CA VAL A 131 3.01 3.53 6.36
C VAL A 131 3.24 2.02 6.29
N ALA A 132 2.18 1.27 5.96
CA ALA A 132 2.19 -0.18 5.85
C ALA A 132 1.55 -0.62 4.53
N THR A 133 2.36 -1.22 3.66
CA THR A 133 1.95 -1.97 2.47
C THR A 133 2.35 -3.42 2.72
N ASP A 134 1.57 -4.10 3.57
CA ASP A 134 1.85 -5.50 3.94
C ASP A 134 1.88 -6.37 2.69
N ILE A 135 2.66 -7.45 2.74
CA ILE A 135 2.99 -8.29 1.60
C ILE A 135 1.78 -8.94 0.91
N ASP A 136 0.66 -9.07 1.63
CA ASP A 136 -0.56 -9.67 1.11
C ASP A 136 -1.57 -8.59 0.66
N LEU A 137 -1.28 -7.32 0.91
CA LEU A 137 -2.16 -6.20 0.59
C LEU A 137 -1.79 -5.57 -0.76
N VAL A 138 -2.81 -5.15 -1.48
CA VAL A 138 -2.71 -4.33 -2.71
C VAL A 138 -3.01 -2.85 -2.44
N SER A 139 -3.09 -2.48 -1.17
CA SER A 139 -3.36 -1.14 -0.67
C SER A 139 -2.44 -0.81 0.51
N SER A 140 -2.26 0.49 0.77
CA SER A 140 -1.41 0.97 1.86
C SER A 140 -2.24 1.58 2.97
N TYR A 141 -1.87 1.28 4.21
CA TYR A 141 -2.43 1.89 5.41
C TYR A 141 -1.45 2.93 5.95
N VAL A 142 -1.97 4.09 6.34
CA VAL A 142 -1.18 5.15 6.95
C VAL A 142 -1.76 5.45 8.34
N GLY A 143 -0.92 5.30 9.36
CA GLY A 143 -1.21 5.72 10.73
C GLY A 143 -0.41 6.96 11.07
N GLY A 144 -1.03 7.92 11.76
CA GLY A 144 -0.37 9.17 12.15
C GLY A 144 -1.25 10.02 13.04
N THR A 145 -0.82 11.25 13.29
CA THR A 145 -1.64 12.22 14.02
C THR A 145 -2.90 12.60 13.23
N ALA A 146 -3.94 13.09 13.91
CA ALA A 146 -5.16 13.53 13.25
C ALA A 146 -4.92 14.63 12.19
N ALA A 147 -3.93 15.51 12.41
CA ALA A 147 -3.55 16.54 11.46
C ALA A 147 -2.92 15.94 10.19
N CYS A 148 -2.00 14.98 10.36
CA CYS A 148 -1.36 14.26 9.26
C CYS A 148 -2.39 13.52 8.41
N ILE A 149 -3.30 12.76 9.05
CA ILE A 149 -4.34 12.01 8.34
C ILE A 149 -5.35 12.94 7.66
N ALA A 150 -5.72 14.06 8.28
CA ALA A 150 -6.62 15.03 7.65
C ALA A 150 -6.00 15.67 6.40
N GLU A 151 -4.70 15.96 6.41
CA GLU A 151 -3.99 16.46 5.24
C GLU A 151 -3.93 15.41 4.11
N LEU A 152 -3.62 14.17 4.45
CA LEU A 152 -3.61 13.05 3.50
C LEU A 152 -4.98 12.87 2.83
N LEU A 153 -6.06 12.86 3.61
CA LEU A 153 -7.43 12.72 3.10
C LEU A 153 -7.90 13.93 2.27
N ALA A 154 -7.25 15.09 2.40
CA ALA A 154 -7.60 16.29 1.65
C ALA A 154 -6.85 16.41 0.30
N ARG A 155 -5.86 15.54 0.04
CA ARG A 155 -5.08 15.56 -1.21
C ARG A 155 -5.90 14.97 -2.37
N PRO A 156 -6.21 15.73 -3.43
CA PRO A 156 -7.02 15.24 -4.56
C PRO A 156 -6.24 14.29 -5.48
N ASP A 157 -4.92 14.24 -5.37
CA ASP A 157 -4.01 13.40 -6.15
C ASP A 157 -3.62 12.09 -5.42
N LEU A 158 -4.18 11.86 -4.23
CA LEU A 158 -4.11 10.61 -3.48
C LEU A 158 -5.53 10.09 -3.27
N GLU A 159 -5.81 8.88 -3.76
CA GLU A 159 -7.05 8.20 -3.43
C GLU A 159 -6.92 7.58 -2.03
N ALA A 160 -7.56 8.21 -1.06
CA ALA A 160 -7.45 7.80 0.33
C ALA A 160 -8.82 7.82 1.03
N PHE A 161 -8.99 6.87 1.94
CA PHE A 161 -10.21 6.71 2.72
C PHE A 161 -9.87 6.57 4.21
N PRO A 162 -10.76 7.04 5.11
CA PRO A 162 -10.57 6.84 6.54
C PRO A 162 -10.67 5.35 6.88
N ALA A 163 -9.68 4.83 7.60
CA ALA A 163 -9.67 3.47 8.12
C ALA A 163 -9.92 3.45 9.63
N GLU A 164 -10.68 2.46 10.11
CA GLU A 164 -10.88 2.21 11.54
C GLU A 164 -10.04 1.01 12.02
N PRO A 165 -9.50 1.02 13.26
CA PRO A 165 -8.60 -0.03 13.74
C PRO A 165 -9.13 -1.47 13.73
N LYS A 166 -10.45 -1.65 13.63
CA LYS A 166 -11.12 -2.97 13.65
C LYS A 166 -11.62 -3.40 12.28
N GLN A 167 -11.39 -2.61 11.24
CA GLN A 167 -11.73 -2.99 9.89
C GLN A 167 -10.90 -4.20 9.47
N ARG A 168 -11.58 -5.18 8.87
CA ARG A 168 -10.93 -6.34 8.28
C ARG A 168 -10.33 -5.93 6.95
N VAL A 169 -9.23 -6.58 6.60
CA VAL A 169 -8.50 -6.36 5.34
C VAL A 169 -8.52 -7.60 4.44
N THR A 170 -9.37 -8.57 4.78
CA THR A 170 -9.54 -9.81 4.02
C THR A 170 -10.42 -9.58 2.80
N TRP A 171 -10.31 -10.44 1.79
CA TRP A 171 -11.05 -10.32 0.54
C TRP A 171 -12.58 -10.24 0.71
N ASP A 172 -13.13 -10.82 1.78
CA ASP A 172 -14.55 -10.83 2.16
C ASP A 172 -14.96 -9.64 3.06
N ALA A 173 -14.08 -8.65 3.25
CA ALA A 173 -14.36 -7.48 4.09
C ALA A 173 -15.26 -6.45 3.40
N ASP A 174 -15.40 -6.51 2.08
CA ASP A 174 -16.29 -5.65 1.32
C ASP A 174 -17.75 -6.01 1.64
N GLN A 175 -18.47 -5.05 2.22
CA GLN A 175 -19.89 -5.20 2.61
C GLN A 175 -20.85 -4.48 1.66
N VAL A 176 -20.32 -3.77 0.66
CA VAL A 176 -21.11 -2.94 -0.26
C VAL A 176 -21.13 -3.58 -1.65
N ASN A 177 -19.97 -4.02 -2.14
CA ASN A 177 -19.85 -4.71 -3.41
C ASN A 177 -19.99 -6.23 -3.21
N PRO A 178 -20.64 -6.93 -4.15
CA PRO A 178 -20.77 -8.38 -4.06
C PRO A 178 -19.39 -9.06 -4.09
N PRO A 179 -19.21 -10.20 -3.41
CA PRO A 179 -18.00 -10.98 -3.54
C PRO A 179 -17.82 -11.46 -4.99
N PRO A 180 -16.57 -11.63 -5.46
CA PRO A 180 -16.30 -12.12 -6.80
C PRO A 180 -16.81 -13.57 -6.98
N ALA A 181 -17.13 -13.94 -8.22
CA ALA A 181 -17.77 -15.23 -8.51
C ALA A 181 -16.87 -16.45 -8.25
N ASP A 182 -15.56 -16.23 -8.29
CA ASP A 182 -14.47 -17.18 -8.04
C ASP A 182 -13.84 -16.99 -6.65
N ALA A 183 -14.55 -16.33 -5.73
CA ALA A 183 -14.14 -16.19 -4.35
C ALA A 183 -13.81 -17.56 -3.70
N PRO A 184 -12.76 -17.65 -2.86
CA PRO A 184 -12.48 -18.86 -2.09
C PRO A 184 -13.64 -19.24 -1.17
N ASP A 185 -13.86 -20.55 -0.98
CA ASP A 185 -14.82 -21.11 -0.02
C ASP A 185 -14.50 -20.76 1.44
#